data_AF-A0A2R6AGQ9-F1
#
_entry.id   AF-A0A2R6AGQ9-F1
#
_cell.length_a   1.000
_cell.length_b   1.000
_cell.length_c   1.000
_cell.angle_alpha   90.00
_cell.angle_beta   90.00
_cell.angle_gamma   90.00
#
_symmetry.space_group_name_H-M   'P 1'
#
loop_
_entity.id
_entity.type
_entity.pdbx_description
1 polymer ?
#
loop_
_entity_poly.entity_id
_entity_poly.type
_entity_poly.pdbx_seq_one_letter_code
_entity_poly.pdbx_strand_id
1 'polypeptide(L)'
;MFNPFRFLKFGVSGVAGFCVSEFTLWVCVRVFGYKELLAVNVLAAFLGVSTGFALNERFTLKREFVSKSGFLNTLLRLFKFQLVYALGNAVSIAIELFLFYVFRFNPVYGNVAGALVAYPVNYVVSMSYVWKVKP
;
A
#
# COMPACT_ATOMS: atom_id res chain seq x y z
N MET A 1 16.73 -9.36 12.68
CA MET A 1 15.81 -10.38 13.24
C MET A 1 14.42 -9.82 13.00
N PHE A 2 13.58 -10.56 12.27
CA PHE A 2 12.23 -10.14 11.88
C PHE A 2 11.44 -9.67 13.10
N ASN A 3 10.80 -8.49 13.01
CA ASN A 3 10.00 -7.95 14.11
C ASN A 3 8.48 -8.14 13.86
N PRO A 4 7.84 -9.15 14.45
CA PRO A 4 6.43 -9.47 14.17
C PRO A 4 5.46 -8.36 14.60
N PHE A 5 5.79 -7.60 15.65
CA PHE A 5 4.97 -6.46 16.06
C PHE A 5 4.96 -5.34 15.03
N ARG A 6 6.08 -5.15 14.32
CA ARG A 6 6.18 -4.16 13.25
C ARG A 6 5.40 -4.60 12.02
N PHE A 7 5.54 -5.88 11.66
CA PHE A 7 4.74 -6.48 10.60
C PHE A 7 3.25 -6.25 10.86
N LEU A 8 2.76 -6.52 12.07
CA LEU A 8 1.34 -6.29 12.38
C LEU A 8 0.93 -4.81 12.29
N LYS A 9 1.75 -3.88 12.83
CA LYS A 9 1.49 -2.43 12.71
C LYS A 9 1.46 -1.94 11.27
N PHE A 10 2.34 -2.48 10.43
CA PHE A 10 2.35 -2.23 9.00
C PHE A 10 1.04 -2.70 8.36
N GLY A 11 0.54 -3.88 8.74
CA GLY A 11 -0.78 -4.39 8.33
C GLY A 11 -1.92 -3.46 8.72
N VAL A 12 -1.98 -3.03 9.98
CA VAL A 12 -3.01 -2.09 10.47
C VAL A 12 -2.99 -0.78 9.68
N SER A 13 -1.80 -0.24 9.41
CA SER A 13 -1.67 0.97 8.59
C SER A 13 -2.11 0.76 7.14
N GLY A 14 -1.88 -0.44 6.59
CA GLY A 14 -2.34 -0.83 5.25
C GLY A 14 -3.86 -0.91 5.18
N VAL A 15 -4.50 -1.53 6.18
CA VAL A 15 -5.97 -1.59 6.29
C VAL A 15 -6.57 -0.19 6.41
N ALA A 16 -5.98 0.68 7.24
CA ALA A 16 -6.44 2.06 7.36
C ALA A 16 -6.31 2.82 6.02
N GLY A 17 -5.20 2.63 5.30
CA GLY A 17 -5.01 3.19 3.96
C GLY A 17 -6.04 2.67 2.95
N PHE A 18 -6.35 1.37 2.98
CA PHE A 18 -7.40 0.77 2.17
C PHE A 18 -8.77 1.39 2.46
N CYS A 19 -9.14 1.54 3.75
CA CYS A 19 -10.39 2.20 4.12
C CYS A 19 -10.48 3.64 3.60
N VAL A 20 -9.39 4.41 3.64
CA VAL A 20 -9.35 5.76 3.08
C VAL A 20 -9.50 5.75 1.56
N SER A 21 -8.87 4.80 0.86
CA SER A 21 -9.03 4.62 -0.58
C SER A 21 -10.50 4.35 -0.93
N GLU A 22 -11.12 3.35 -0.30
CA GLU A 22 -12.52 2.99 -0.53
C GLU A 22 -13.48 4.13 -0.22
N PHE A 23 -13.27 4.82 0.91
CA PHE A 23 -14.08 5.99 1.25
C PHE A 23 -13.94 7.11 0.22
N THR A 24 -12.72 7.38 -0.24
CA THR A 24 -12.47 8.39 -1.29
C THR A 24 -13.19 8.01 -2.57
N LEU A 25 -13.04 6.76 -3.01
CA LEU A 25 -13.69 6.25 -4.23
C LEU A 25 -15.21 6.38 -4.11
N TRP A 26 -15.78 5.96 -2.99
CA TRP A 26 -17.22 6.06 -2.72
C TRP A 26 -17.74 7.51 -2.76
N VAL A 27 -17.04 8.46 -2.14
CA VAL A 27 -17.41 9.88 -2.18
C VAL A 27 -17.29 10.42 -3.61
N CYS A 28 -16.15 10.22 -4.27
CA CYS A 28 -15.87 10.80 -5.57
C CYS A 28 -16.77 10.23 -6.68
N VAL A 29 -17.09 8.94 -6.68
CA VAL A 29 -18.04 8.37 -7.65
C VAL A 29 -19.44 8.95 -7.46
N ARG A 30 -19.86 9.29 -6.23
CA ARG A 30 -21.14 9.96 -5.99
C ARG A 30 -21.18 11.42 -6.45
N VAL A 31 -20.05 12.11 -6.39
CA VAL A 31 -19.95 13.53 -6.78
C VAL A 31 -19.74 13.70 -8.29
N PHE A 32 -18.81 12.92 -8.87
CA PHE A 32 -18.38 13.07 -10.26
C PHE A 32 -19.01 12.02 -11.20
N GLY A 33 -19.69 11.02 -10.66
CA GLY A 33 -20.21 9.89 -11.44
C GLY A 33 -19.11 8.94 -11.93
N TYR A 34 -19.51 7.98 -12.77
CA TYR A 34 -18.62 6.94 -13.30
C TYR A 34 -17.76 7.38 -14.51
N LYS A 35 -17.94 8.61 -15.01
CA LYS A 35 -17.23 9.10 -16.21
C LYS A 35 -15.72 9.26 -15.97
N GLU A 36 -15.36 9.68 -14.76
CA GLU A 36 -13.96 9.92 -14.35
C GLU A 36 -13.40 8.79 -13.49
N LEU A 37 -13.90 7.56 -13.66
CA LEU A 37 -13.60 6.43 -12.78
C LEU A 37 -12.10 6.16 -12.65
N LEU A 38 -11.33 6.30 -13.75
CA LEU A 38 -9.88 6.10 -13.73
C LEU A 38 -9.18 7.15 -12.85
N ALA A 39 -9.47 8.43 -13.06
CA ALA A 39 -8.88 9.52 -12.28
C ALA A 39 -9.25 9.40 -10.79
N VAL A 40 -10.50 9.04 -10.50
CA VAL A 40 -10.98 8.80 -9.14
C VAL A 40 -10.25 7.62 -8.48
N ASN A 41 -10.03 6.51 -9.20
CA ASN A 41 -9.27 5.37 -8.70
C ASN A 41 -7.81 5.74 -8.39
N VAL A 42 -7.16 6.47 -9.29
CA VAL A 42 -5.78 6.93 -9.09
C VAL A 42 -5.69 7.84 -7.87
N LEU A 43 -6.64 8.76 -7.69
CA LEU A 43 -6.70 9.65 -6.54
C LEU A 43 -6.94 8.87 -5.23
N ALA A 44 -7.90 7.96 -5.23
CA ALA A 44 -8.21 7.11 -4.09
C ALA A 44 -7.00 6.26 -3.66
N ALA A 45 -6.34 5.61 -4.62
CA ALA A 45 -5.13 4.83 -4.37
C ALA A 45 -4.01 5.71 -3.82
N PHE A 46 -3.79 6.89 -4.41
CA PHE A 46 -2.77 7.83 -3.95
C PHE A 46 -3.01 8.26 -2.49
N LEU A 47 -4.25 8.61 -2.14
CA LEU A 47 -4.62 9.03 -0.77
C LEU A 47 -4.54 7.88 0.22
N GLY A 48 -4.99 6.68 -0.16
CA GLY A 48 -4.90 5.48 0.67
C GLY A 48 -3.46 5.11 0.99
N VAL A 49 -2.59 5.03 -0.03
CA VAL A 49 -1.16 4.72 0.15
C VAL A 49 -0.45 5.83 0.95
N SER A 50 -0.77 7.10 0.71
CA SER A 50 -0.22 8.23 1.48
C SER A 50 -0.62 8.17 2.95
N THR A 51 -1.85 7.74 3.25
CA THR A 51 -2.32 7.53 4.62
C THR A 51 -1.53 6.40 5.29
N GLY A 52 -1.36 5.26 4.60
CA GLY A 52 -0.53 4.17 5.08
C GLY A 52 0.92 4.59 5.35
N PHE A 53 1.50 5.43 4.48
CA PHE A 53 2.83 6.01 4.69
C PHE A 53 2.87 6.85 5.97
N ALA A 54 1.94 7.80 6.12
CA ALA A 54 1.93 8.71 7.27
C ALA A 54 1.75 7.97 8.60
N LEU A 55 0.90 6.94 8.62
CA LEU A 55 0.72 6.08 9.79
C LEU A 55 1.99 5.27 10.10
N ASN A 56 2.64 4.71 9.08
CA ASN A 56 3.90 3.97 9.29
C ASN A 56 5.02 4.87 9.80
N GLU A 57 5.16 6.06 9.22
CA GLU A 57 6.18 7.01 9.63
C GLU A 57 5.96 7.49 11.08
N ARG A 58 4.71 7.75 11.48
CA ARG A 58 4.38 8.25 12.83
C ARG A 58 4.29 7.19 13.91
N PHE A 59 3.81 5.99 13.60
CA PHE A 59 3.50 4.95 14.60
C PHE A 59 4.42 3.73 14.51
N THR A 60 4.72 3.27 13.30
CA THR A 60 5.52 2.05 13.09
C THR A 60 7.01 2.31 13.34
N LEU A 61 7.49 3.53 13.04
CA LEU A 61 8.93 3.84 13.00
C LEU A 61 9.40 4.86 14.06
N LYS A 62 8.49 5.37 14.90
CA LYS A 62 8.70 6.48 15.86
C LYS A 62 9.95 6.36 16.75
N ARG A 63 10.43 5.15 17.04
CA ARG A 63 11.50 4.90 18.03
C ARG A 63 12.83 4.42 17.44
N GLU A 64 12.86 4.03 16.17
CA GLU A 64 14.02 3.33 15.59
C GLU A 64 14.64 4.07 14.40
N PHE A 65 14.00 5.12 13.93
CA PHE A 65 14.45 5.90 12.79
C PHE A 65 14.94 7.27 13.24
N VAL A 66 16.27 7.50 13.15
CA VAL A 66 16.84 8.85 13.16
C VAL A 66 16.57 9.46 11.79
N SER A 67 15.37 10.00 11.61
CA SER A 67 15.01 10.70 10.38
C SER A 67 15.94 11.88 10.18
N LYS A 68 16.63 11.94 9.04
CA LYS A 68 17.21 13.21 8.57
C LYS A 68 16.04 14.17 8.37
N SER A 69 15.81 15.06 9.35
CA SER A 69 14.70 16.00 9.38
C SER A 69 14.73 16.87 8.12
N GLY A 70 13.65 16.82 7.33
CA GLY A 70 13.53 17.65 6.14
C GLY A 70 12.31 17.27 5.31
N PHE A 71 11.53 18.28 4.92
CA PHE A 71 10.33 18.11 4.10
C PHE A 71 10.62 17.34 2.79
N LEU A 72 11.72 17.69 2.10
CA LEU A 72 12.16 17.01 0.89
C LEU A 72 12.47 15.53 1.12
N ASN A 73 13.08 15.17 2.25
CA ASN A 73 13.37 13.77 2.57
C ASN A 73 12.09 12.98 2.82
N THR A 74 11.09 13.59 3.47
CA THR A 74 9.78 12.97 3.68
C THR A 74 9.06 12.75 2.35
N LEU A 75 9.08 13.73 1.45
CA LEU A 75 8.49 13.58 0.10
C LEU A 75 9.19 12.49 -0.72
N LEU A 76 10.52 12.42 -0.68
CA LEU A 76 11.27 11.36 -1.36
C LEU A 76 10.91 9.97 -0.81
N ARG A 77 10.72 9.83 0.52
CA ARG A 77 10.27 8.57 1.12
C ARG A 77 8.83 8.24 0.72
N LEU A 78 7.93 9.21 0.72
CA LEU A 78 6.56 9.03 0.25
C LEU A 78 6.55 8.54 -1.22
N PHE A 79 7.33 9.18 -2.09
CA PHE A 79 7.44 8.77 -3.48
C PHE A 79 7.95 7.33 -3.63
N LYS A 80 9.00 6.95 -2.90
CA LYS A 80 9.48 5.56 -2.87
C LYS A 80 8.40 4.60 -2.38
N PHE A 81 7.65 4.99 -1.34
CA PHE A 81 6.58 4.17 -0.80
C PHE A 81 5.44 3.96 -1.80
N GLN A 82 5.07 5.01 -2.55
CA GLN A 82 4.12 4.93 -3.66
C GLN A 82 4.59 3.95 -4.74
N LEU A 83 5.87 4.02 -5.13
CA LEU A 83 6.45 3.08 -6.11
C LEU A 83 6.42 1.63 -5.61
N VAL A 84 6.79 1.38 -4.35
CA VAL A 84 6.75 0.04 -3.77
C VAL A 84 5.33 -0.52 -3.78
N TYR A 85 4.34 0.27 -3.36
CA TYR A 85 2.93 -0.14 -3.39
C TYR A 85 2.40 -0.34 -4.80
N ALA A 86 2.80 0.50 -5.76
CA ALA A 86 2.42 0.34 -7.17
C ALA A 86 2.95 -0.99 -7.74
N LEU A 87 4.22 -1.33 -7.45
CA LEU A 87 4.80 -2.61 -7.85
C LEU A 87 4.13 -3.80 -7.14
N GLY A 88 3.87 -3.68 -5.83
CA GLY A 88 3.14 -4.70 -5.08
C GLY A 88 1.74 -4.96 -5.63
N ASN A 89 1.01 -3.90 -5.99
CA ASN A 89 -0.30 -4.02 -6.63
C ASN A 89 -0.20 -4.65 -8.02
N ALA A 90 0.82 -4.30 -8.82
CA ALA A 90 1.04 -4.93 -10.12
C ALA A 90 1.30 -6.45 -9.98
N VAL A 91 2.10 -6.85 -8.98
CA VAL A 91 2.32 -8.27 -8.64
C VAL A 91 1.02 -8.94 -8.18
N SER A 92 0.25 -8.28 -7.32
CA SER A 92 -1.05 -8.79 -6.85
C SER A 92 -2.00 -9.05 -8.01
N ILE A 93 -2.12 -8.09 -8.94
CA ILE A 93 -2.96 -8.22 -10.15
C ILE A 93 -2.43 -9.32 -11.06
N ALA A 94 -1.11 -9.43 -11.25
CA ALA A 94 -0.53 -10.49 -12.07
C ALA A 94 -0.84 -11.89 -11.50
N ILE A 95 -0.79 -12.06 -10.17
CA ILE A 95 -1.15 -13.31 -9.50
C ILE A 95 -2.63 -13.60 -9.67
N GLU A 96 -3.50 -12.61 -9.45
CA GLU A 96 -4.95 -12.75 -9.65
C GLU A 96 -5.27 -13.21 -11.07
N LEU A 97 -4.71 -12.53 -12.08
CA LEU A 97 -4.91 -12.86 -13.49
C LEU A 97 -4.35 -14.24 -13.84
N PHE A 98 -3.18 -14.60 -13.31
CA PHE A 98 -2.60 -15.94 -13.50
C PHE A 98 -3.54 -17.03 -12.94
N LEU A 99 -4.02 -16.86 -11.71
CA LEU A 99 -4.96 -17.80 -11.10
C LEU A 99 -6.28 -17.89 -11.88
N PHE A 100 -6.79 -16.76 -12.37
CA PHE A 100 -8.00 -16.71 -13.18
C PHE A 100 -7.83 -17.41 -14.52
N TYR A 101 -6.78 -17.11 -15.29
CA TYR A 101 -6.61 -17.64 -16.64
C TYR A 101 -6.16 -19.10 -16.67
N VAL A 102 -5.29 -19.52 -15.74
CA VAL A 102 -4.72 -20.88 -15.73
C VAL A 102 -5.62 -21.86 -14.98
N PHE A 103 -6.14 -21.46 -13.82
CA PHE A 103 -6.89 -22.36 -12.93
C PHE A 103 -8.40 -22.11 -12.93
N ARG A 104 -8.89 -21.11 -13.69
CA ARG A 104 -10.29 -20.65 -13.65
C ARG A 104 -10.75 -20.34 -12.23
N PHE A 105 -9.81 -19.89 -11.40
CA PHE A 105 -10.08 -19.57 -10.01
C PHE A 105 -10.97 -18.33 -9.92
N ASN A 106 -11.84 -18.26 -8.92
CA ASN A 106 -12.71 -17.10 -8.74
C ASN A 106 -11.85 -15.83 -8.51
N PRO A 107 -12.05 -14.75 -9.29
CA PRO A 107 -11.27 -13.52 -9.17
C PRO A 107 -11.22 -12.94 -7.76
N VAL A 108 -12.30 -13.08 -6.98
CA VAL A 108 -12.35 -12.60 -5.59
C VAL A 108 -11.29 -13.29 -4.72
N TYR A 109 -11.17 -14.62 -4.83
CA TYR A 109 -10.16 -15.37 -4.10
C TYR A 109 -8.76 -15.16 -4.70
N GLY A 110 -8.66 -14.96 -6.01
CA GLY A 110 -7.41 -14.59 -6.68
C GLY A 110 -6.85 -13.25 -6.19
N ASN A 111 -7.72 -12.26 -5.97
CA ASN A 111 -7.36 -10.95 -5.44
C ASN A 111 -6.80 -11.06 -4.02
N VAL A 112 -7.48 -11.83 -3.15
CA VAL A 112 -7.01 -12.10 -1.79
C VAL A 112 -5.64 -12.80 -1.81
N ALA A 113 -5.46 -13.80 -2.66
CA ALA A 113 -4.17 -14.50 -2.80
C ALA A 113 -3.05 -13.56 -3.27
N GLY A 114 -3.33 -12.72 -4.27
CA GLY A 114 -2.40 -11.68 -4.74
C GLY A 114 -2.01 -10.72 -3.61
N ALA A 115 -2.98 -10.24 -2.83
CA ALA A 115 -2.74 -9.33 -1.71
C ALA A 115 -1.90 -10.00 -0.61
N LEU A 116 -2.15 -11.27 -0.29
CA LEU A 116 -1.38 -12.05 0.69
C LEU A 116 0.08 -12.24 0.27
N VAL A 117 0.37 -12.33 -1.02
CA VAL A 117 1.74 -12.43 -1.55
C VAL A 117 2.41 -11.05 -1.64
N ALA A 118 1.68 -10.03 -2.10
CA ALA A 118 2.20 -8.67 -2.23
C ALA A 118 2.51 -8.05 -0.86
N TYR A 119 1.75 -8.39 0.18
CA TYR A 119 1.87 -7.77 1.49
C TYR A 119 3.25 -7.98 2.17
N PRO A 120 3.79 -9.21 2.31
CA PRO A 120 5.15 -9.43 2.82
C PRO A 120 6.23 -8.74 2.00
N VAL A 121 6.09 -8.75 0.67
CA VAL A 121 7.02 -8.08 -0.25
C VAL A 121 7.02 -6.58 0.01
N ASN A 122 5.84 -5.97 0.08
CA ASN A 122 5.68 -4.55 0.38
C ASN A 122 6.27 -4.19 1.74
N TYR A 123 6.07 -5.04 2.76
CA TYR A 123 6.69 -4.83 4.08
C TYR A 123 8.21 -4.84 4.00
N VAL A 124 8.81 -5.91 3.47
CA VAL A 124 10.27 -6.08 3.43
C VAL A 124 10.94 -5.00 2.58
N VAL A 125 10.39 -4.70 1.41
CA VAL A 125 10.94 -3.67 0.52
C VAL A 125 10.75 -2.30 1.14
N SER A 126 9.60 -1.98 1.74
CA SER A 126 9.42 -0.68 2.37
C SER A 126 10.39 -0.47 3.55
N MET A 127 10.55 -1.48 4.42
CA MET A 127 11.48 -1.39 5.54
C MET A 127 12.92 -1.17 5.07
N SER A 128 13.38 -1.94 4.09
CA SER A 128 14.77 -1.88 3.62
C SER A 128 15.07 -0.70 2.67
N TYR A 129 14.14 -0.34 1.77
CA TYR A 129 14.36 0.65 0.72
C TYR A 129 13.85 2.05 1.07
N VAL A 130 12.65 2.16 1.67
CA VAL A 130 12.04 3.45 2.01
C VAL A 130 12.66 3.99 3.30
N TRP A 131 12.69 3.16 4.34
CA TRP A 131 13.12 3.60 5.67
C TRP A 131 14.50 3.10 6.08
N LYS A 132 15.11 2.19 5.31
CA LYS A 132 16.46 1.63 5.58
C LYS A 132 16.59 1.04 6.99
N VAL A 133 15.53 0.42 7.48
CA VAL A 133 15.46 -0.28 8.75
C VAL A 133 15.40 -1.78 8.49
N LYS A 134 15.95 -2.59 9.40
CA LYS A 134 15.85 -4.05 9.32
C LYS A 134 14.37 -4.48 9.46
N PRO A 135 13.83 -5.30 8.54
CA PRO A 135 12.46 -5.82 8.62
C PRO A 135 12.26 -6.77 9.81
#